data_AF-A0A2R9SW30-F1
#
_entry.id   AF-A0A2R9SW30-F1
#
_cell.length_a   1.000
_cell.length_b   1.000
_cell.length_c   1.000
_cell.angle_alpha   90.00
_cell.angle_beta   90.00
_cell.angle_gamma   90.00
#
_symmetry.space_group_name_H-M   'P 1'
#
loop_
_entity.id
_entity.type
_entity.pdbx_description
1 polymer ?
#
loop_
_entity_poly.entity_id
_entity_poly.type
_entity_poly.pdbx_seq_one_letter_code
_entity_poly.pdbx_strand_id
1 'polypeptide(L)'
;MNEEKPDWYERAQQGPFQNEPFTAEMKNKVQVSLTQGSHRSKRRPYLRVGMTGVLLFVILLLLIQFPWGERTVQQHTAGGGPSPSVTETIRAEGTTDEGTLQVVAVDKEEITELGAPSCFGLETDLSFKGDYKVKYTAEGTSEDVVVLEDLTFIQPTSASLQMIRLPFQEADVFILAPQYKDCHGIQIYAFAVEHGSGKAVQLQFEEEFSRASTSYYRPGTTPTVKDNKLVLKSTEGPGGEGSPEYNMAERMYQLDLRQNAMVMVLRKDRKS
;
A
#
# COMPACT_ATOMS: atom_id res chain seq x y z
N MET A 1 -24.17 3.15 -52.21
CA MET A 1 -25.08 2.26 -51.45
C MET A 1 -25.03 2.75 -50.02
N ASN A 2 -26.11 3.37 -49.54
CA ASN A 2 -26.18 3.82 -48.15
C ASN A 2 -26.71 2.64 -47.36
N GLU A 3 -25.85 2.03 -46.55
CA GLU A 3 -26.25 0.97 -45.64
C GLU A 3 -27.20 1.55 -44.59
N GLU A 4 -28.35 0.91 -44.43
CA GLU A 4 -29.33 1.22 -43.39
C GLU A 4 -28.66 1.09 -42.02
N LYS A 5 -28.74 2.16 -41.24
CA LYS A 5 -28.17 2.17 -39.89
C LYS A 5 -28.90 1.14 -39.02
N PRO A 6 -28.19 0.32 -38.24
CA PRO A 6 -28.81 -0.69 -37.39
C PRO A 6 -29.81 -0.10 -36.39
N ASP A 7 -30.93 -0.79 -36.20
CA ASP A 7 -32.11 -0.44 -35.38
C ASP A 7 -31.80 -0.05 -33.91
N TRP A 8 -30.63 -0.41 -33.37
CA TRP A 8 -30.22 0.02 -32.03
C TRP A 8 -30.00 1.54 -31.94
N TYR A 9 -29.72 2.22 -33.05
CA TYR A 9 -29.51 3.67 -33.09
C TYR A 9 -30.80 4.44 -32.81
N GLU A 10 -31.95 3.93 -33.28
CA GLU A 10 -33.26 4.51 -32.98
C GLU A 10 -33.69 4.22 -31.53
N ARG A 11 -33.40 3.01 -31.03
CA ARG A 11 -33.63 2.66 -29.63
C ARG A 11 -32.81 3.48 -28.64
N ALA A 12 -31.57 3.82 -28.98
CA ALA A 12 -30.73 4.69 -28.15
C ALA A 12 -31.27 6.13 -28.06
N GLN A 13 -31.96 6.60 -29.10
CA GLN A 13 -32.65 7.90 -29.06
C GLN A 13 -33.95 7.88 -28.23
N GLN A 14 -34.55 6.70 -28.03
CA GLN A 14 -35.82 6.53 -27.31
C GLN A 14 -35.66 5.98 -25.88
N GLY A 15 -34.48 6.12 -25.26
CA GLY A 15 -34.26 5.73 -23.87
C GLY A 15 -35.18 6.48 -22.89
N PRO A 16 -35.38 5.98 -21.64
CA PRO A 16 -36.31 6.55 -20.65
C PRO A 16 -35.89 7.93 -20.13
N PHE A 17 -34.80 8.50 -20.64
CA PHE A 17 -34.25 9.78 -20.27
C PHE A 17 -34.63 10.85 -21.31
N GLN A 18 -35.93 11.17 -21.38
CA GLN A 18 -36.50 12.19 -22.26
C GLN A 18 -36.08 13.64 -21.90
N ASN A 19 -35.18 13.82 -20.94
CA ASN A 19 -34.67 15.11 -20.53
C ASN A 19 -33.14 15.07 -20.56
N GLU A 20 -32.51 15.95 -21.34
CA GLU A 20 -31.05 16.12 -21.31
C GLU A 20 -30.60 16.35 -19.85
N PRO A 21 -29.82 15.46 -19.22
CA PRO A 21 -29.44 15.58 -17.82
C PRO A 21 -28.47 16.76 -17.55
N PHE A 22 -27.98 17.41 -18.60
CA PHE A 22 -27.10 18.55 -18.53
C PHE A 22 -27.58 19.65 -19.46
N THR A 23 -28.20 20.68 -18.89
CA THR A 23 -28.60 21.88 -19.63
C THR A 23 -27.38 22.59 -20.21
N ALA A 24 -27.57 23.36 -21.29
CA ALA A 24 -26.52 24.19 -21.87
C ALA A 24 -25.88 25.14 -20.83
N GLU A 25 -26.65 25.57 -19.83
CA GLU A 25 -26.16 26.39 -18.72
C GLU A 25 -25.21 25.62 -17.79
N MET A 26 -25.51 24.34 -17.48
CA MET A 26 -24.63 23.48 -16.67
C MET A 26 -23.31 23.20 -17.39
N LYS A 27 -23.34 22.96 -18.71
CA LYS A 27 -22.14 22.79 -19.54
C LYS A 27 -21.29 24.05 -19.55
N ASN A 28 -21.92 25.22 -19.65
CA ASN A 28 -21.22 26.51 -19.61
C ASN A 28 -20.62 26.82 -18.23
N LYS A 29 -21.32 26.48 -17.13
CA LYS A 29 -20.78 26.59 -15.76
C LYS A 29 -19.53 25.74 -15.55
N VAL A 30 -19.52 24.49 -16.01
CA VAL A 30 -18.34 23.60 -15.92
C VAL A 30 -17.18 24.18 -16.74
N GLN A 31 -17.46 24.72 -17.93
CA GLN A 31 -16.44 25.29 -18.80
C GLN A 31 -15.84 26.60 -18.23
N VAL A 32 -16.65 27.42 -17.54
CA VAL A 32 -16.18 28.60 -16.80
C VAL A 32 -15.39 28.20 -15.54
N SER A 33 -15.79 27.15 -14.83
CA SER A 33 -15.04 26.64 -13.67
C SER A 33 -13.67 26.07 -14.05
N LEU A 34 -13.55 25.41 -15.20
CA LEU A 34 -12.29 24.89 -15.72
C LEU A 34 -11.35 26.01 -16.21
N THR A 35 -11.90 27.13 -16.71
CA THR A 35 -11.10 28.28 -17.19
C THR A 35 -10.75 29.30 -16.09
N GLN A 36 -11.49 29.34 -14.98
CA GLN A 36 -11.21 30.23 -13.84
C GLN A 36 -10.49 29.55 -12.65
N GLY A 37 -10.29 28.23 -12.68
CA GLY A 37 -9.66 27.45 -11.59
C GLY A 37 -8.14 27.53 -11.45
N SER A 38 -7.46 28.43 -12.17
CA SER A 38 -6.00 28.59 -12.12
C SER A 38 -5.62 30.06 -11.90
N HIS A 39 -5.86 30.59 -10.70
CA HIS A 39 -5.02 31.65 -10.09
C HIS A 39 -5.59 32.03 -8.71
N ARG A 40 -4.99 31.50 -7.63
CA ARG A 40 -4.69 32.22 -6.37
C ARG A 40 -4.29 31.22 -5.27
N SER A 41 -2.98 30.97 -5.15
CA SER A 41 -2.40 30.71 -3.83
C SER A 41 -1.70 32.00 -3.40
N LYS A 42 -2.18 32.59 -2.30
CA LYS A 42 -1.61 33.79 -1.69
C LYS A 42 -0.27 33.41 -1.06
N ARG A 43 0.84 33.90 -1.62
CA ARG A 43 2.14 33.94 -0.95
C ARG A 43 2.02 34.82 0.30
N ARG A 44 2.30 34.24 1.48
CA ARG A 44 2.51 34.98 2.74
C ARG A 44 3.90 35.63 2.69
N PRO A 45 4.05 36.92 3.04
CA PRO A 45 5.37 37.53 3.12
C PRO A 45 6.05 37.13 4.44
N TYR A 46 7.22 36.51 4.33
CA TYR A 46 8.11 36.24 5.46
C TYR A 46 8.69 37.58 5.93
N LEU A 47 8.28 38.01 7.13
CA LEU A 47 8.88 39.14 7.81
C LEU A 47 10.30 38.77 8.24
N ARG A 48 11.23 39.66 7.90
CA ARG A 48 12.60 39.70 8.41
C ARG A 48 12.57 39.79 9.95
N VAL A 49 12.99 38.74 10.64
CA VAL A 49 13.44 38.82 12.04
C VAL A 49 14.95 38.67 12.01
N GLY A 50 15.63 39.81 11.94
CA GLY A 50 17.06 39.90 12.13
C GLY A 50 17.41 39.85 13.62
N MET A 51 18.54 39.21 13.90
CA MET A 51 19.45 39.59 15.00
C MET A 51 18.93 39.55 16.45
N THR A 52 18.30 38.45 16.89
CA THR A 52 18.16 38.14 18.34
C THR A 52 18.41 36.66 18.71
N GLY A 53 18.83 35.81 17.76
CA GLY A 53 19.08 34.38 18.01
C GLY A 53 20.52 34.01 18.39
N VAL A 54 21.51 34.84 18.03
CA VAL A 54 22.94 34.48 18.21
C VAL A 54 23.38 34.61 19.67
N LEU A 55 22.81 35.52 20.45
CA LEU A 55 23.16 35.70 21.88
C LEU A 55 22.57 34.60 22.78
N LEU A 56 21.42 34.01 22.44
CA LEU A 56 20.84 32.88 23.18
C LEU A 56 21.56 31.56 22.88
N PHE A 57 22.09 31.38 21.67
CA PHE A 57 22.84 30.17 21.31
C PHE A 57 24.24 30.12 21.96
N VAL A 58 24.87 31.29 22.18
CA VAL A 58 26.17 31.39 22.88
C VAL A 58 26.03 31.13 24.40
N ILE A 59 24.91 31.54 25.02
CA ILE A 59 24.64 31.23 26.44
C ILE A 59 24.33 29.73 26.63
N LEU A 60 23.64 29.10 25.68
CA LEU A 60 23.35 27.65 25.75
C LEU A 60 24.61 26.79 25.59
N LEU A 61 25.59 27.22 24.78
CA LEU A 61 26.85 26.51 24.57
C LEU A 61 27.83 26.64 25.75
N LEU A 62 27.74 27.71 26.56
CA LEU A 62 28.58 27.88 27.76
C LEU A 62 28.12 27.02 28.96
N LEU A 63 26.91 26.46 28.94
CA LEU A 63 26.42 25.55 30.00
C LEU A 63 26.85 24.08 29.80
N ILE A 64 27.48 23.73 28.67
CA ILE A 64 27.88 22.35 28.34
C ILE A 64 29.34 22.06 28.75
N GLN A 65 30.12 23.08 29.17
CA GLN A 65 31.58 22.94 29.40
C GLN A 65 32.02 23.03 30.87
N PHE A 66 31.11 22.97 31.86
CA PHE A 66 31.50 22.91 33.27
C PHE A 66 31.25 21.51 33.87
N PRO A 67 32.30 20.77 34.31
CA PRO A 67 32.14 19.49 34.99
C PRO A 67 31.84 19.78 36.47
N TRP A 68 30.57 19.91 36.81
CA TRP A 68 30.13 20.03 38.20
C TRP A 68 29.34 18.80 38.64
N GLY A 69 30.04 17.94 39.37
CA GLY A 69 29.59 17.46 40.68
C GLY A 69 28.53 16.37 40.66
N GLU A 70 28.95 15.19 41.12
CA GLU A 70 28.10 14.12 41.63
C GLU A 70 26.88 14.68 42.40
N ARG A 71 25.68 14.44 41.87
CA ARG A 71 24.43 14.53 42.62
C ARG A 71 23.85 13.13 42.71
N THR A 72 24.03 12.54 43.88
CA THR A 72 23.23 11.45 44.41
C THR A 72 21.75 11.77 44.24
N VAL A 73 21.08 11.07 43.30
CA VAL A 73 19.62 11.04 43.24
C VAL A 73 19.16 9.95 44.20
N GLN A 74 18.47 10.39 45.25
CA GLN A 74 17.77 9.53 46.20
C GLN A 74 16.84 8.58 45.44
N GLN A 75 17.09 7.28 45.60
CA GLN A 75 16.21 6.23 45.15
C GLN A 75 15.01 6.16 46.09
N HIS A 76 13.96 6.92 45.78
CA HIS A 76 12.64 6.68 46.37
C HIS A 76 12.01 5.49 45.66
N THR A 77 12.03 4.35 46.35
CA THR A 77 11.29 3.15 45.98
C THR A 77 9.79 3.43 46.13
N ALA A 78 9.11 3.68 45.02
CA ALA A 78 7.65 3.58 44.93
C ALA A 78 7.36 2.52 43.87
N GLY A 79 6.63 1.48 44.27
CA GLY A 79 6.32 0.31 43.45
C GLY A 79 5.69 0.69 42.12
N GLY A 80 6.43 0.47 41.03
CA GLY A 80 5.85 0.36 39.70
C GLY A 80 5.20 -1.00 39.59
N GLY A 81 3.86 -1.03 39.66
CA GLY A 81 3.11 -2.15 39.10
C GLY A 81 3.49 -2.33 37.62
N PRO A 82 3.32 -3.53 37.04
CA PRO A 82 3.65 -3.76 35.64
C PRO A 82 2.92 -2.73 34.78
N SER A 83 3.70 -1.94 34.04
CA SER A 83 3.21 -1.12 32.93
C SER A 83 2.30 -2.01 32.08
N PRO A 84 1.10 -1.56 31.68
CA PRO A 84 0.21 -2.41 30.90
C PRO A 84 0.97 -2.85 29.65
N SER A 85 1.20 -4.15 29.52
CA SER A 85 1.70 -4.72 28.28
C SER A 85 0.66 -4.39 27.23
N VAL A 86 0.96 -3.45 26.33
CA VAL A 86 0.12 -3.20 25.17
C VAL A 86 0.18 -4.48 24.35
N THR A 87 -0.88 -5.28 24.42
CA THR A 87 -1.02 -6.46 23.57
C THR A 87 -1.08 -5.96 22.14
N GLU A 88 -0.04 -6.27 21.36
CA GLU A 88 0.04 -5.88 19.96
C GLU A 88 -1.08 -6.54 19.15
N THR A 89 -1.74 -5.79 18.27
CA THR A 89 -2.75 -6.33 17.35
C THR A 89 -2.06 -6.77 16.06
N ILE A 90 -1.95 -8.08 15.85
CA ILE A 90 -1.37 -8.66 14.63
C ILE A 90 -2.50 -8.89 13.62
N ARG A 91 -2.39 -8.23 12.46
CA ARG A 91 -3.41 -8.26 11.39
C ARG A 91 -3.05 -9.21 10.25
N ALA A 92 -1.75 -9.49 10.08
CA ALA A 92 -1.26 -10.52 9.18
C ALA A 92 0.07 -11.10 9.67
N GLU A 93 0.37 -12.34 9.32
CA GLU A 93 1.64 -13.00 9.62
C GLU A 93 2.11 -13.93 8.49
N GLY A 94 3.42 -14.11 8.40
CA GLY A 94 4.07 -15.05 7.50
C GLY A 94 5.28 -15.67 8.18
N THR A 95 5.40 -16.99 8.15
CA THR A 95 6.45 -17.72 8.89
C THR A 95 7.46 -18.34 7.93
N THR A 96 8.72 -18.01 8.16
CA THR A 96 9.90 -18.72 7.63
C THR A 96 10.31 -19.81 8.61
N ASP A 97 11.30 -20.62 8.24
CA ASP A 97 11.83 -21.62 9.16
C ASP A 97 12.64 -20.99 10.30
N GLU A 98 13.09 -19.73 10.14
CA GLU A 98 13.98 -19.00 11.05
C GLU A 98 13.25 -17.93 11.90
N GLY A 99 12.08 -17.48 11.45
CA GLY A 99 11.38 -16.34 12.07
C GLY A 99 10.02 -16.04 11.47
N THR A 100 9.36 -15.02 12.02
CA THR A 100 8.00 -14.61 11.64
C THR A 100 7.95 -13.14 11.23
N LEU A 101 7.40 -12.89 10.06
CA LEU A 101 7.02 -11.56 9.57
C LEU A 101 5.60 -11.25 10.06
N GLN A 102 5.37 -10.08 10.66
CA GLN A 102 4.08 -9.69 11.23
C GLN A 102 3.70 -8.29 10.80
N VAL A 103 2.42 -8.07 10.50
CA VAL A 103 1.83 -6.75 10.31
C VAL A 103 1.09 -6.39 11.59
N VAL A 104 1.63 -5.42 12.30
CA VAL A 104 1.17 -5.02 13.64
C VAL A 104 0.56 -3.63 13.56
N ALA A 105 -0.65 -3.45 14.07
CA ALA A 105 -1.25 -2.12 14.17
C ALA A 105 -0.39 -1.22 15.07
N VAL A 106 -0.07 -0.01 14.59
CA VAL A 106 0.74 0.97 15.35
C VAL A 106 -0.07 1.51 16.53
N ASP A 107 -1.32 1.87 16.27
CA ASP A 107 -2.29 2.38 17.24
C ASP A 107 -3.59 1.57 17.15
N LYS A 108 -4.59 1.98 17.92
CA LYS A 108 -5.94 1.39 17.83
C LYS A 108 -6.53 1.64 16.43
N GLU A 109 -6.93 0.56 15.77
CA GLU A 109 -7.61 0.61 14.47
C GLU A 109 -9.03 1.20 14.57
N GLU A 110 -9.46 1.87 13.51
CA GLU A 110 -10.88 2.11 13.25
C GLU A 110 -11.49 0.83 12.67
N ILE A 111 -12.47 0.27 13.39
CA ILE A 111 -13.10 -1.02 13.05
C ILE A 111 -14.58 -0.80 12.76
N THR A 112 -15.02 -1.17 11.58
CA THR A 112 -16.43 -1.08 11.14
C THR A 112 -16.83 -2.34 10.38
N GLU A 113 -18.12 -2.70 10.41
CA GLU A 113 -18.65 -3.63 9.42
C GLU A 113 -18.82 -2.88 8.08
N LEU A 114 -18.66 -3.58 6.95
CA LEU A 114 -18.89 -2.97 5.64
C LEU A 114 -20.33 -2.48 5.47
N GLY A 115 -21.30 -3.15 6.09
CA GLY A 115 -22.70 -2.74 6.16
C GLY A 115 -23.49 -2.90 4.86
N ALA A 116 -22.84 -3.25 3.75
CA ALA A 116 -23.46 -3.67 2.50
C ALA A 116 -22.50 -4.57 1.71
N PRO A 117 -23.02 -5.52 0.90
CA PRO A 117 -22.17 -6.32 0.03
C PRO A 117 -21.45 -5.42 -0.98
N SER A 118 -20.16 -5.66 -1.19
CA SER A 118 -19.34 -4.89 -2.12
C SER A 118 -18.40 -5.81 -2.92
N CYS A 119 -17.64 -5.22 -3.84
CA CYS A 119 -16.60 -5.96 -4.55
C CYS A 119 -15.45 -6.39 -3.63
N PHE A 120 -15.34 -5.81 -2.44
CA PHE A 120 -14.29 -6.10 -1.47
C PHE A 120 -14.68 -7.15 -0.42
N GLY A 121 -15.97 -7.46 -0.26
CA GLY A 121 -16.43 -8.31 0.84
C GLY A 121 -17.95 -8.44 0.97
N LEU A 122 -18.37 -9.26 1.94
CA LEU A 122 -19.75 -9.38 2.39
C LEU A 122 -20.12 -8.21 3.31
N GLU A 123 -21.41 -7.95 3.50
CA GLU A 123 -21.87 -6.86 4.38
C GLU A 123 -21.40 -7.00 5.83
N THR A 124 -21.22 -8.23 6.28
CA THR A 124 -20.74 -8.58 7.63
C THR A 124 -19.22 -8.58 7.76
N ASP A 125 -18.48 -8.40 6.67
CA ASP A 125 -17.02 -8.36 6.74
C ASP A 125 -16.58 -7.08 7.48
N LEU A 126 -15.45 -7.18 8.17
CA LEU A 126 -14.89 -6.10 8.97
C LEU A 126 -13.85 -5.32 8.16
N SER A 127 -13.95 -4.01 8.22
CA SER A 127 -12.95 -3.05 7.79
C SER A 127 -12.10 -2.63 8.97
N PHE A 128 -10.79 -2.83 8.89
CA PHE A 128 -9.81 -2.37 9.88
C PHE A 128 -8.90 -1.33 9.23
N LYS A 129 -9.05 -0.08 9.64
CA LYS A 129 -8.30 1.04 9.09
C LYS A 129 -7.30 1.58 10.11
N GLY A 130 -6.07 1.81 9.67
CA GLY A 130 -5.03 2.39 10.50
C GLY A 130 -3.64 2.36 9.86
N ASP A 131 -2.65 2.72 10.65
CA ASP A 131 -1.25 2.59 10.29
C ASP A 131 -0.71 1.27 10.85
N TYR A 132 0.11 0.59 10.06
CA TYR A 132 0.65 -0.72 10.42
C TYR A 132 2.15 -0.75 10.26
N LYS A 133 2.82 -1.42 11.19
CA LYS A 133 4.23 -1.71 11.08
C LYS A 133 4.45 -3.15 10.68
N VAL A 134 5.27 -3.37 9.66
CA VAL A 134 5.74 -4.70 9.31
C VAL A 134 7.02 -4.96 10.10
N LYS A 135 7.02 -6.02 10.90
CA LYS A 135 8.16 -6.43 11.71
C LYS A 135 8.60 -7.83 11.31
N TYR A 136 9.89 -8.10 11.35
CA TYR A 136 10.42 -9.46 11.28
C TYR A 136 11.04 -9.82 12.61
N THR A 137 10.66 -10.97 13.16
CA THR A 137 11.18 -11.47 14.43
C THR A 137 11.83 -12.82 14.23
N ALA A 138 13.14 -12.89 14.51
CA ALA A 138 13.95 -14.11 14.44
C ALA A 138 14.88 -14.17 15.66
N GLU A 139 15.07 -15.37 16.23
CA GLU A 139 15.93 -15.60 17.41
C GLU A 139 15.69 -14.63 18.59
N GLY A 140 14.44 -14.19 18.78
CA GLY A 140 14.06 -13.24 19.84
C GLY A 140 14.42 -11.78 19.58
N THR A 141 15.01 -11.46 18.42
CA THR A 141 15.24 -10.09 17.95
C THR A 141 14.13 -9.69 16.99
N SER A 142 13.59 -8.48 17.14
CA SER A 142 12.56 -7.93 16.28
C SER A 142 13.10 -6.69 15.56
N GLU A 143 12.95 -6.64 14.24
CA GLU A 143 13.31 -5.51 13.40
C GLU A 143 12.09 -4.93 12.67
N ASP A 144 12.05 -3.60 12.56
CA ASP A 144 11.04 -2.90 11.79
C ASP A 144 11.43 -2.89 10.30
N VAL A 145 10.58 -3.46 9.43
CA VAL A 145 10.81 -3.55 7.98
C VAL A 145 10.29 -2.31 7.26
N VAL A 146 9.03 -1.94 7.51
CA VAL A 146 8.39 -0.75 6.91
C VAL A 146 7.14 -0.36 7.70
N VAL A 147 6.69 0.89 7.54
CA VAL A 147 5.37 1.37 7.98
C VAL A 147 4.44 1.48 6.76
N LEU A 148 3.25 0.91 6.86
CA LEU A 148 2.17 1.01 5.89
C LEU A 148 1.13 1.99 6.44
N GLU A 149 1.11 3.21 5.90
CA GLU A 149 0.21 4.28 6.34
C GLU A 149 -1.17 4.16 5.68
N ASP A 150 -2.22 4.56 6.40
CA ASP A 150 -3.62 4.65 5.93
C ASP A 150 -4.12 3.37 5.25
N LEU A 151 -3.70 2.20 5.74
CA LEU A 151 -4.06 0.92 5.15
C LEU A 151 -5.41 0.43 5.69
N THR A 152 -6.21 -0.16 4.79
CA THR A 152 -7.46 -0.82 5.15
C THR A 152 -7.38 -2.31 4.88
N PHE A 153 -7.60 -3.11 5.92
CA PHE A 153 -7.87 -4.53 5.80
C PHE A 153 -9.37 -4.77 5.69
N ILE A 154 -9.79 -5.67 4.81
CA ILE A 154 -11.17 -6.15 4.73
C ILE A 154 -11.15 -7.67 4.90
N GLN A 155 -11.73 -8.16 5.99
CA GLN A 155 -11.64 -9.56 6.40
C GLN A 155 -12.97 -10.08 6.98
N PRO A 156 -13.31 -11.37 6.77
CA PRO A 156 -14.54 -11.95 7.36
C PRO A 156 -14.54 -12.02 8.89
N THR A 157 -13.37 -11.98 9.53
CA THR A 157 -13.21 -12.09 10.99
C THR A 157 -12.06 -11.21 11.45
N SER A 158 -11.90 -11.04 12.77
CA SER A 158 -10.77 -10.32 13.37
C SER A 158 -9.48 -11.14 13.49
N ALA A 159 -9.46 -12.40 13.02
CA ALA A 159 -8.27 -13.25 13.03
C ALA A 159 -7.15 -12.70 12.13
N SER A 160 -5.90 -12.97 12.49
CA SER A 160 -4.74 -12.63 11.65
C SER A 160 -4.81 -13.32 10.30
N LEU A 161 -4.45 -12.59 9.24
CA LEU A 161 -4.32 -13.11 7.89
C LEU A 161 -2.98 -13.84 7.70
N GLN A 162 -3.03 -15.06 7.16
CA GLN A 162 -1.80 -15.71 6.71
C GLN A 162 -1.37 -15.14 5.36
N MET A 163 -0.16 -14.60 5.31
CA MET A 163 0.49 -14.18 4.07
C MET A 163 0.78 -15.37 3.18
N ILE A 164 0.77 -15.15 1.86
CA ILE A 164 1.15 -16.20 0.91
C ILE A 164 2.67 -16.27 0.87
N ARG A 165 3.25 -17.35 1.39
CA ARG A 165 4.68 -17.66 1.28
C ARG A 165 4.99 -18.23 -0.10
N LEU A 166 5.95 -17.61 -0.77
CA LEU A 166 6.42 -17.92 -2.11
C LEU A 166 7.92 -18.22 -2.04
N PRO A 167 8.35 -19.49 -2.25
CA PRO A 167 9.75 -19.87 -2.09
C PRO A 167 10.56 -19.44 -3.32
N PHE A 168 11.49 -18.51 -3.14
CA PHE A 168 12.53 -18.20 -4.12
C PHE A 168 13.83 -18.87 -3.72
N GLN A 169 14.79 -18.97 -4.64
CA GLN A 169 16.07 -19.62 -4.37
C GLN A 169 16.87 -18.91 -3.25
N GLU A 170 16.85 -17.59 -3.24
CA GLU A 170 17.67 -16.76 -2.34
C GLU A 170 16.88 -16.17 -1.16
N ALA A 171 15.55 -16.31 -1.16
CA ALA A 171 14.69 -15.73 -0.13
C ALA A 171 13.32 -16.42 -0.08
N ASP A 172 12.65 -16.32 1.07
CA ASP A 172 11.21 -16.47 1.14
C ASP A 172 10.54 -15.13 0.84
N VAL A 173 9.60 -15.12 -0.11
CA VAL A 173 8.79 -13.93 -0.43
C VAL A 173 7.39 -14.09 0.15
N PHE A 174 6.91 -13.10 0.88
CA PHE A 174 5.57 -13.05 1.43
C PHE A 174 4.72 -12.03 0.69
N ILE A 175 3.55 -12.47 0.23
CA ILE A 175 2.54 -11.59 -0.37
C ILE A 175 1.46 -11.26 0.67
N LEU A 176 1.29 -9.97 0.93
CA LEU A 176 0.24 -9.42 1.76
C LEU A 176 -0.87 -8.86 0.85
N ALA A 177 -2.06 -9.42 0.95
CA ALA A 177 -3.29 -8.88 0.35
C ALA A 177 -4.21 -8.37 1.47
N PRO A 178 -4.27 -7.05 1.74
CA PRO A 178 -5.12 -6.50 2.79
C PRO A 178 -6.62 -6.79 2.57
N GLN A 179 -7.00 -7.03 1.31
CA GLN A 179 -8.36 -7.36 0.89
C GLN A 179 -8.33 -8.69 0.14
N TYR A 180 -9.23 -9.61 0.49
CA TYR A 180 -9.28 -10.95 -0.10
C TYR A 180 -10.17 -11.04 -1.35
N LYS A 181 -10.99 -10.01 -1.59
CA LYS A 181 -11.85 -9.85 -2.77
C LYS A 181 -11.62 -8.47 -3.39
N ASP A 182 -11.79 -8.41 -4.70
CA ASP A 182 -11.83 -7.21 -5.52
C ASP A 182 -12.48 -7.60 -6.86
N CYS A 183 -13.01 -6.65 -7.64
CA CYS A 183 -13.56 -6.91 -8.97
C CYS A 183 -12.59 -6.57 -10.12
N HIS A 184 -11.59 -5.73 -9.88
CA HIS A 184 -10.60 -5.25 -10.84
C HIS A 184 -9.21 -5.83 -10.61
N GLY A 185 -8.83 -6.14 -9.37
CA GLY A 185 -7.50 -6.63 -9.04
C GLY A 185 -7.26 -6.68 -7.53
N ILE A 186 -6.79 -7.81 -7.02
CA ILE A 186 -6.38 -7.92 -5.62
C ILE A 186 -5.05 -7.18 -5.46
N GLN A 187 -5.08 -6.02 -4.81
CA GLN A 187 -3.86 -5.26 -4.51
C GLN A 187 -2.98 -6.02 -3.50
N ILE A 188 -1.67 -6.02 -3.76
CA ILE A 188 -0.69 -6.73 -2.95
C ILE A 188 0.51 -5.87 -2.59
N TYR A 189 1.10 -6.16 -1.44
CA TYR A 189 2.47 -5.81 -1.06
C TYR A 189 3.32 -7.08 -1.05
N ALA A 190 4.63 -6.94 -1.26
CA ALA A 190 5.57 -8.04 -1.18
C ALA A 190 6.72 -7.74 -0.22
N PHE A 191 7.13 -8.76 0.52
CA PHE A 191 8.26 -8.70 1.45
C PHE A 191 9.18 -9.89 1.17
N ALA A 192 10.48 -9.69 1.20
CA ALA A 192 11.46 -10.78 1.16
C ALA A 192 12.11 -10.95 2.51
N VAL A 193 12.38 -12.20 2.89
CA VAL A 193 13.29 -12.57 3.95
C VAL A 193 14.42 -13.37 3.32
N GLU A 194 15.62 -12.78 3.25
CA GLU A 194 16.78 -13.37 2.59
C GLU A 194 17.29 -14.59 3.38
N HIS A 195 17.53 -15.71 2.67
CA HIS A 195 18.07 -16.91 3.28
C HIS A 195 19.49 -16.68 3.81
N GLY A 196 19.78 -17.19 5.00
CA GLY A 196 21.11 -17.16 5.62
C GLY A 196 21.49 -15.82 6.26
N SER A 197 21.03 -14.68 5.75
CA SER A 197 21.19 -13.39 6.43
C SER A 197 20.04 -13.07 7.38
N GLY A 198 18.83 -13.62 7.11
CA GLY A 198 17.61 -13.32 7.84
C GLY A 198 17.09 -11.90 7.61
N LYS A 199 17.70 -11.14 6.69
CA LYS A 199 17.33 -9.74 6.45
C LYS A 199 15.96 -9.65 5.80
N ALA A 200 15.03 -8.93 6.45
CA ALA A 200 13.71 -8.67 5.89
C ALA A 200 13.63 -7.30 5.19
N VAL A 201 13.01 -7.26 4.01
CA VAL A 201 12.83 -6.03 3.21
C VAL A 201 11.45 -5.99 2.56
N GLN A 202 10.87 -4.79 2.44
CA GLN A 202 9.75 -4.57 1.51
C GLN A 202 10.28 -4.51 0.08
N LEU A 203 9.61 -5.22 -0.83
CA LEU A 203 9.93 -5.22 -2.25
C LEU A 203 9.09 -4.19 -3.00
N GLN A 204 9.72 -3.46 -3.91
CA GLN A 204 9.05 -2.61 -4.89
C GLN A 204 8.78 -3.41 -6.17
N PHE A 205 7.62 -3.24 -6.79
CA PHE A 205 7.34 -3.75 -8.12
C PHE A 205 7.82 -2.73 -9.15
N GLU A 206 8.72 -3.18 -10.03
CA GLU A 206 9.29 -2.37 -11.10
C GLU A 206 8.78 -2.88 -12.45
N GLU A 207 8.10 -2.00 -13.17
CA GLU A 207 7.63 -2.18 -14.54
C GLU A 207 8.32 -1.14 -15.44
N GLU A 208 8.09 -1.20 -16.76
CA GLU A 208 8.85 -0.39 -17.74
C GLU A 208 8.89 1.12 -17.42
N PHE A 209 7.79 1.66 -16.89
CA PHE A 209 7.66 3.09 -16.61
C PHE A 209 7.25 3.40 -15.17
N SER A 210 7.23 2.41 -14.29
CA SER A 210 6.72 2.59 -12.93
C SER A 210 7.48 1.76 -11.91
N ARG A 211 7.58 2.33 -10.70
CA ARG A 211 8.07 1.62 -9.53
C ARG A 211 7.12 1.94 -8.37
N ALA A 212 6.52 0.91 -7.79
CA ALA A 212 5.50 1.05 -6.76
C ALA A 212 5.68 0.00 -5.66
N SER A 213 5.25 0.32 -4.44
CA SER A 213 5.26 -0.63 -3.32
C SER A 213 4.18 -1.71 -3.44
N THR A 214 3.28 -1.55 -4.42
CA THR A 214 2.17 -2.45 -4.67
C THR A 214 2.12 -2.95 -6.10
N SER A 215 1.50 -4.10 -6.27
CA SER A 215 1.02 -4.61 -7.56
C SER A 215 -0.36 -5.23 -7.35
N TYR A 216 -0.85 -6.00 -8.31
CA TYR A 216 -2.15 -6.65 -8.22
C TYR A 216 -2.18 -8.01 -8.92
N TYR A 217 -3.15 -8.86 -8.59
CA TYR A 217 -3.42 -10.07 -9.36
C TYR A 217 -4.91 -10.27 -9.58
N ARG A 218 -5.26 -11.08 -10.58
CA ARG A 218 -6.65 -11.33 -10.94
C ARG A 218 -7.43 -12.00 -9.80
N PRO A 219 -8.61 -11.47 -9.39
CA PRO A 219 -9.47 -12.13 -8.43
C PRO A 219 -9.77 -13.58 -8.83
N GLY A 220 -9.74 -14.49 -7.85
CA GLY A 220 -9.91 -15.93 -8.09
C GLY A 220 -8.66 -16.65 -8.63
N THR A 221 -7.51 -15.98 -8.69
CA THR A 221 -6.22 -16.59 -9.00
C THR A 221 -5.29 -16.50 -7.80
N THR A 222 -4.15 -17.20 -7.84
CA THR A 222 -3.17 -17.19 -6.75
C THR A 222 -1.79 -16.85 -7.30
N PRO A 223 -1.04 -15.92 -6.68
CA PRO A 223 0.36 -15.71 -6.97
C PRO A 223 1.16 -17.02 -6.84
N THR A 224 2.08 -17.27 -7.77
CA THR A 224 2.92 -18.48 -7.75
C THR A 224 4.36 -18.16 -8.10
N VAL A 225 5.28 -19.07 -7.80
CA VAL A 225 6.67 -19.00 -8.28
C VAL A 225 6.87 -20.04 -9.38
N LYS A 226 7.43 -19.61 -10.51
CA LYS A 226 7.86 -20.47 -11.61
C LYS A 226 9.21 -20.01 -12.13
N ASP A 227 10.16 -20.93 -12.29
CA ASP A 227 11.50 -20.63 -12.79
C ASP A 227 12.17 -19.45 -12.04
N ASN A 228 12.03 -19.48 -10.70
CA ASN A 228 12.49 -18.45 -9.76
C ASN A 228 11.94 -17.03 -10.06
N LYS A 229 10.72 -16.94 -10.59
CA LYS A 229 10.00 -15.69 -10.88
C LYS A 229 8.61 -15.73 -10.26
N LEU A 230 8.18 -14.59 -9.73
CA LEU A 230 6.79 -14.38 -9.34
C LEU A 230 5.92 -14.36 -10.59
N VAL A 231 4.83 -15.10 -10.61
CA VAL A 231 3.83 -15.10 -11.68
C VAL A 231 2.51 -14.59 -11.12
N LEU A 232 2.05 -13.45 -11.65
CA LEU A 232 0.76 -12.85 -11.34
C LEU A 232 -0.13 -12.90 -12.59
N LYS A 233 -1.33 -13.47 -12.48
CA LYS A 233 -2.31 -13.37 -13.57
C LYS A 233 -2.85 -11.95 -13.63
N SER A 234 -2.81 -11.34 -14.80
CA SER A 234 -3.32 -9.98 -14.99
C SER A 234 -4.84 -9.97 -15.11
N THR A 235 -5.44 -8.86 -14.72
CA THR A 235 -6.82 -8.54 -15.09
C THR A 235 -6.79 -7.86 -16.44
N GLU A 236 -7.58 -8.38 -17.39
CA GLU A 236 -7.97 -7.58 -18.53
C GLU A 236 -8.86 -6.45 -17.97
N GLY A 237 -8.49 -5.20 -18.23
CA GLY A 237 -9.19 -4.06 -17.67
C GLY A 237 -10.69 -4.02 -18.04
N PRO A 238 -11.51 -3.24 -17.33
CA PRO A 238 -12.90 -3.01 -17.70
C PRO A 238 -12.94 -2.27 -19.04
N GLY A 239 -13.02 -3.04 -20.13
CA GLY A 239 -12.86 -2.56 -21.51
C GLY A 239 -12.27 -3.59 -22.47
N GLY A 240 -11.64 -4.67 -21.99
CA GLY A 240 -11.15 -5.76 -22.85
C GLY A 240 -10.02 -5.38 -23.80
N GLU A 241 -9.57 -4.12 -23.80
CA GLU A 241 -8.46 -3.64 -24.60
C GLU A 241 -7.14 -3.89 -23.87
N GLY A 242 -6.71 -5.15 -23.83
CA GLY A 242 -5.27 -5.39 -23.88
C GLY A 242 -4.79 -4.81 -25.21
N SER A 243 -3.71 -4.00 -25.21
CA SER A 243 -3.12 -3.65 -26.49
C SER A 243 -2.72 -4.97 -27.19
N PRO A 244 -2.91 -5.10 -28.51
CA PRO A 244 -2.53 -6.33 -29.22
C PRO A 244 -1.05 -6.69 -29.05
N GLU A 245 -0.21 -5.71 -28.69
CA GLU A 245 1.22 -5.88 -28.38
C GLU A 245 1.50 -6.37 -26.94
N TYR A 246 0.55 -6.25 -26.02
CA TYR A 246 0.70 -6.64 -24.62
C TYR A 246 -0.50 -7.45 -24.11
N ASN A 247 -0.81 -8.57 -24.79
CA ASN A 247 -1.69 -9.60 -24.21
C ASN A 247 -0.93 -10.36 -23.10
N MET A 248 -0.65 -9.66 -21.99
CA MET A 248 0.00 -10.23 -20.82
C MET A 248 -1.04 -10.85 -19.89
N ALA A 249 -1.59 -12.01 -20.30
CA ALA A 249 -2.39 -12.85 -19.42
C ALA A 249 -1.67 -13.14 -18.08
N GLU A 250 -0.34 -13.09 -18.08
CA GLU A 250 0.52 -13.23 -16.91
C GLU A 250 1.63 -12.17 -16.93
N ARG A 251 1.85 -11.54 -15.78
CA ARG A 251 3.03 -10.72 -15.48
C ARG A 251 4.02 -11.57 -14.69
N MET A 252 5.28 -11.59 -15.12
CA MET A 252 6.33 -12.33 -14.45
C MET A 252 7.37 -11.36 -13.89
N TYR A 253 7.79 -11.54 -12.63
CA TYR A 253 8.78 -10.69 -11.99
C TYR A 253 9.96 -11.50 -11.50
N GLN A 254 11.17 -11.02 -11.78
CA GLN A 254 12.41 -11.52 -11.22
C GLN A 254 12.69 -10.81 -9.91
N LEU A 255 12.99 -11.57 -8.86
CA LEU A 255 13.47 -11.01 -7.60
C LEU A 255 14.88 -10.44 -7.78
N ASP A 256 15.09 -9.20 -7.35
CA ASP A 256 16.39 -8.54 -7.22
C ASP A 256 16.52 -7.98 -5.79
N LEU A 257 17.18 -8.75 -4.92
CA LEU A 257 17.42 -8.38 -3.52
C LEU A 257 18.42 -7.22 -3.36
N ARG A 258 19.26 -6.95 -4.36
CA ARG A 258 20.20 -5.80 -4.30
C ARG A 258 19.46 -4.49 -4.44
N GLN A 259 18.35 -4.51 -5.18
CA GLN A 259 17.48 -3.37 -5.40
C GLN A 259 16.21 -3.39 -4.54
N ASN A 260 16.01 -4.42 -3.71
CA ASN A 260 14.75 -4.68 -3.00
C ASN A 260 13.54 -4.59 -3.94
N ALA A 261 13.60 -5.30 -5.07
CA ALA A 261 12.61 -5.18 -6.14
C ALA A 261 12.17 -6.52 -6.74
N MET A 262 10.93 -6.53 -7.23
CA MET A 262 10.37 -7.48 -8.18
C MET A 262 10.37 -6.79 -9.55
N VAL A 263 11.31 -7.16 -10.42
CA VAL A 263 11.51 -6.52 -11.73
C VAL A 263 10.76 -7.30 -12.80
N MET A 264 9.85 -6.64 -13.53
CA MET A 264 9.05 -7.29 -14.57
C MET A 264 9.95 -7.81 -15.70
N VAL A 265 9.75 -9.07 -16.07
CA VAL A 265 10.39 -9.70 -17.22
C VAL A 265 9.39 -9.75 -18.37
N LEU A 266 9.63 -8.96 -19.42
CA LEU A 266 8.82 -9.01 -20.63
C LEU A 266 8.96 -10.37 -21.31
N ARG A 267 7.83 -11.01 -21.66
CA ARG A 267 7.85 -12.14 -22.58
C ARG A 267 8.35 -11.60 -23.93
N LYS A 268 9.54 -12.01 -24.36
CA LYS A 268 9.89 -11.92 -25.78
C LYS A 268 8.94 -12.87 -26.50
N ASP A 269 7.92 -12.33 -27.16
CA ASP A 269 7.10 -13.12 -28.05
C ASP A 269 8.01 -13.77 -29.08
N ARG A 270 8.06 -15.10 -29.02
CA ARG A 270 8.73 -15.93 -30.02
C ARG A 270 7.87 -15.81 -31.28
N LYS A 271 8.08 -14.77 -32.08
CA LYS A 271 7.61 -14.75 -33.47
C LYS A 271 8.34 -15.89 -34.18
N SER A 272 7.64 -17.02 -34.38
CA SER A 272 7.99 -18.05 -35.36
C SER A 272 7.52 -17.62 -36.72
#